data_AF-W2CUS7-F1
#
_entry.id   AF-W2CUS7-F1
#
_cell.length_a   1.000
_cell.length_b   1.000
_cell.length_c   1.000
_cell.angle_alpha   90.00
_cell.angle_beta   90.00
_cell.angle_gamma   90.00
#
_symmetry.space_group_name_H-M   'P 1'
#
loop_
_entity.id
_entity.type
_entity.pdbx_description
1 polymer ?
#
loop_
_entity_poly.entity_id
_entity_poly.type
_entity_poly.pdbx_seq_one_letter_code
_entity_poly.pdbx_strand_id
1 'polypeptide(L)'
;MNKYIEQALKDLYNKEVDPRREPDPALYEGFRQTFDHAVIRSFPPTKDKGLSEFSGRLKSSNEVFSVFRAHRMSRDMAAQMVDKEGNLKSFDQFRKDVEPIADHHVRQWLRTEYDMA
;
A
#
# COMPACT_ATOMS: atom_id res chain seq x y z
N MET A 1 2.92 1.20 -9.19
CA MET A 1 2.54 0.24 -8.13
C MET A 1 3.29 -1.08 -8.24
N ASN A 2 3.29 -1.78 -9.39
CA ASN A 2 3.88 -3.13 -9.51
C ASN A 2 5.31 -3.28 -8.98
N LYS A 3 6.24 -2.38 -9.34
CA LYS A 3 7.62 -2.41 -8.82
C LYS A 3 7.71 -2.37 -7.28
N TYR A 4 6.77 -1.67 -6.64
CA TYR A 4 6.72 -1.55 -5.18
C TYR A 4 6.19 -2.82 -4.53
N ILE A 5 5.20 -3.45 -5.16
CA ILE A 5 4.68 -4.75 -4.74
C ILE A 5 5.79 -5.80 -4.86
N GLU A 6 6.48 -5.85 -6.00
CA GLU A 6 7.59 -6.80 -6.19
C GLU A 6 8.70 -6.64 -5.15
N GLN A 7 9.03 -5.40 -4.76
CA GLN A 7 10.00 -5.16 -3.70
C GLN A 7 9.46 -5.59 -2.34
N ALA A 8 8.24 -5.20 -1.99
CA ALA A 8 7.60 -5.58 -0.73
C ALA A 8 7.51 -7.10 -0.53
N LEU A 9 7.24 -7.84 -1.60
CA LEU A 9 7.24 -9.30 -1.53
C LEU A 9 8.61 -9.86 -1.14
N LYS A 10 9.71 -9.27 -1.64
CA LYS A 10 11.06 -9.66 -1.27
C LYS A 10 11.37 -9.26 0.17
N ASP A 11 11.05 -8.03 0.55
CA ASP A 11 11.31 -7.47 1.88
C ASP A 11 10.62 -8.33 2.96
N LEU A 12 9.35 -8.68 2.74
CA LEU A 12 8.60 -9.57 3.63
C LEU A 12 9.17 -10.98 3.66
N TYR A 13 9.43 -11.58 2.49
CA TYR A 13 9.90 -12.96 2.41
C TYR A 13 11.29 -13.16 3.05
N ASN A 14 12.18 -12.20 2.85
CA ASN A 14 13.52 -12.16 3.43
C ASN A 14 13.53 -11.70 4.89
N LYS A 15 12.36 -11.31 5.45
CA LYS A 15 12.21 -10.76 6.80
C LYS A 15 13.03 -9.48 7.03
N GLU A 16 13.21 -8.69 5.98
CA GLU A 16 13.84 -7.37 6.04
C GLU A 16 12.92 -6.35 6.73
N VAL A 17 11.61 -6.63 6.77
CA VAL A 17 10.57 -5.85 7.45
C VAL A 17 9.74 -6.76 8.35
N ASP A 18 9.42 -6.31 9.57
CA ASP A 18 8.42 -6.96 10.43
C ASP A 18 7.04 -6.31 10.24
N PRO A 19 6.13 -6.94 9.48
CA PRO A 19 4.81 -6.38 9.16
C PRO A 19 3.89 -6.25 10.39
N ARG A 20 4.27 -6.79 11.55
CA ARG A 20 3.53 -6.60 12.81
C ARG A 20 3.87 -5.28 13.50
N ARG A 21 5.02 -4.69 13.16
CA ARG A 21 5.56 -3.51 13.83
C ARG A 21 5.54 -2.28 12.94
N GLU A 22 5.80 -2.46 11.64
CA GLU A 22 5.96 -1.36 10.71
C GLU A 22 5.37 -1.65 9.33
N PRO A 23 4.95 -0.62 8.58
CA PRO A 23 4.60 -0.77 7.17
C PRO A 23 5.82 -1.12 6.32
N ASP A 24 5.59 -1.89 5.26
CA ASP A 24 6.61 -2.06 4.23
C ASP A 24 6.92 -0.71 3.54
N PRO A 25 8.20 -0.30 3.45
CA PRO A 25 8.59 1.00 2.91
C PRO A 25 8.31 1.11 1.40
N ALA A 26 8.42 0.01 0.65
CA ALA A 26 8.11 0.01 -0.77
C ALA A 26 6.61 0.19 -1.00
N LEU A 27 5.74 -0.53 -0.27
CA LEU A 27 4.29 -0.32 -0.34
C LEU A 27 3.89 1.09 0.07
N TYR A 28 4.48 1.62 1.15
CA TYR A 28 4.23 3.00 1.58
C TYR A 28 4.50 3.98 0.44
N GLU A 29 5.68 3.91 -0.16
CA GLU A 29 6.04 4.81 -1.26
C GLU A 29 5.15 4.61 -2.48
N GLY A 30 4.78 3.36 -2.79
CA GLY A 30 3.84 3.03 -3.85
C GLY A 30 2.46 3.67 -3.66
N PHE A 31 1.90 3.59 -2.45
CA PHE A 31 0.63 4.22 -2.11
C PHE A 31 0.74 5.75 -2.16
N ARG A 32 1.76 6.33 -1.53
CA ARG A 32 1.94 7.77 -1.44
C ARG A 32 2.07 8.40 -2.82
N GLN A 33 2.92 7.84 -3.68
CA GLN A 33 3.05 8.31 -5.06
C GLN A 33 1.74 8.18 -5.85
N THR A 34 0.98 7.09 -5.64
CA THR A 34 -0.30 6.90 -6.34
C THR A 34 -1.32 7.95 -5.91
N PHE A 35 -1.46 8.21 -4.61
CA PHE A 35 -2.37 9.24 -4.10
C PHE A 35 -1.93 10.65 -4.46
N ASP A 36 -0.64 10.97 -4.34
CA ASP A 36 -0.12 12.29 -4.71
C ASP A 36 -0.28 12.58 -6.20
N HIS A 37 -0.11 11.56 -7.05
CA HIS A 37 -0.38 11.67 -8.48
C HIS A 37 -1.87 11.95 -8.76
N ALA A 38 -2.79 11.33 -8.01
CA ALA A 38 -4.22 11.64 -8.11
C ALA A 38 -4.51 13.08 -7.68
N VAL A 39 -3.92 13.56 -6.58
CA VAL A 39 -4.04 14.96 -6.14
C VAL A 39 -3.52 15.91 -7.21
N ILE A 40 -2.36 15.65 -7.81
CA ILE A 40 -1.79 16.48 -8.88
C ILE A 40 -2.69 16.53 -10.11
N ARG A 41 -3.33 15.40 -10.48
CA ARG A 41 -4.29 15.36 -11.59
C ARG A 41 -5.54 16.19 -11.31
N SER A 42 -6.05 16.15 -10.08
CA SER A 42 -7.25 16.91 -9.67
C SER A 42 -6.95 18.39 -9.41
N PHE A 43 -5.75 18.69 -8.90
CA PHE A 43 -5.27 20.02 -8.57
C PHE A 43 -3.88 20.25 -9.17
N PRO A 44 -3.81 20.53 -10.48
CA PRO A 44 -2.54 20.80 -11.15
C PRO A 44 -1.82 22.01 -10.53
N PRO A 45 -0.47 22.07 -10.62
CA PRO A 45 0.29 23.21 -10.15
C PRO A 45 -0.24 24.54 -10.72
N THR A 46 -0.47 25.50 -9.83
CA THR A 46 -1.10 26.79 -10.16
C THR A 46 -0.48 27.92 -9.35
N LYS A 47 -0.63 29.16 -9.83
CA LYS A 47 -0.24 30.38 -9.10
C LYS A 47 -1.28 30.78 -8.04
N ASP A 48 -2.46 30.17 -8.08
CA ASP A 48 -3.47 30.35 -7.04
C ASP A 48 -2.96 29.75 -5.72
N LYS A 49 -2.72 30.63 -4.74
CA LYS A 49 -2.18 30.24 -3.43
C LYS A 49 -3.14 29.33 -2.66
N GLY A 50 -4.45 29.58 -2.73
CA GLY A 50 -5.44 28.78 -1.99
C GLY A 50 -5.53 27.37 -2.53
N LEU A 51 -5.57 27.20 -3.86
CA LEU A 51 -5.55 25.88 -4.49
C LEU A 51 -4.22 25.15 -4.26
N SER A 52 -3.09 25.87 -4.30
CA SER A 52 -1.78 25.31 -4.03
C SER A 52 -1.66 24.81 -2.59
N GLU A 53 -2.12 25.59 -1.61
CA GLU A 53 -2.14 25.21 -0.20
C GLU A 53 -3.05 24.00 0.04
N PHE A 54 -4.26 24.01 -0.54
CA PHE A 54 -5.19 22.90 -0.43
C PHE A 54 -4.61 21.58 -0.97
N SER A 55 -4.01 21.61 -2.17
CA SER A 55 -3.29 20.47 -2.75
C SER A 55 -2.15 19.98 -1.85
N GLY A 56 -1.40 20.91 -1.24
CA GLY A 56 -0.37 20.58 -0.25
C GLY A 56 -0.91 19.82 0.96
N ARG A 57 -2.01 20.30 1.55
CA ARG A 57 -2.66 19.66 2.71
C ARG A 57 -3.21 18.26 2.39
N LEU A 58 -3.73 18.06 1.18
CA LEU A 58 -4.14 16.74 0.72
C LEU A 58 -2.95 15.76 0.63
N LYS A 59 -1.82 16.21 0.07
CA LYS A 59 -0.60 15.38 0.01
C LYS A 59 -0.05 15.05 1.40
N SER A 60 -0.02 16.01 2.33
CA SER A 60 0.35 15.73 3.72
C SER A 60 -0.58 14.72 4.37
N SER A 61 -1.88 14.77 4.08
CA SER A 61 -2.84 13.77 4.57
C SER A 61 -2.58 12.40 3.97
N ASN A 62 -2.19 12.33 2.69
CA ASN A 62 -1.87 11.07 2.01
C ASN A 62 -0.73 10.31 2.70
N GLU A 63 0.26 10.98 3.30
CA GLU A 63 1.36 10.31 4.01
C GLU A 63 0.83 9.34 5.08
N VAL A 64 -0.10 9.80 5.91
CA VAL A 64 -0.71 9.00 6.98
C VAL A 64 -1.56 7.86 6.41
N PHE A 65 -2.40 8.15 5.41
CA PHE A 65 -3.20 7.12 4.76
C PHE A 65 -2.31 6.04 4.11
N SER A 66 -1.23 6.43 3.45
CA SER A 66 -0.28 5.51 2.83
C SER A 66 0.38 4.58 3.84
N VAL A 67 0.74 5.07 5.03
CA VAL A 67 1.25 4.23 6.13
C VAL A 67 0.24 3.16 6.53
N PHE A 68 -1.03 3.54 6.76
CA PHE A 68 -2.06 2.57 7.13
C PHE A 68 -2.32 1.53 6.04
N ARG A 69 -2.32 1.96 4.77
CA ARG A 69 -2.51 1.06 3.62
C ARG A 69 -1.36 0.08 3.47
N ALA A 70 -0.13 0.57 3.56
CA ALA A 70 1.06 -0.26 3.53
C ALA A 70 1.02 -1.28 4.67
N HIS A 71 0.82 -0.84 5.91
CA HIS A 71 0.79 -1.74 7.06
C HIS A 71 -0.30 -2.83 6.95
N ARG A 72 -1.52 -2.46 6.54
CA ARG A 72 -2.62 -3.41 6.33
C ARG A 72 -2.28 -4.46 5.27
N MET A 73 -1.73 -4.03 4.13
CA MET A 73 -1.39 -4.89 3.01
C MET A 73 -0.18 -5.78 3.32
N SER A 74 0.86 -5.25 3.96
CA SER A 74 2.02 -6.01 4.44
C SER A 74 1.58 -7.17 5.35
N ARG A 75 0.64 -6.93 6.25
CA ARG A 75 0.09 -7.96 7.14
C ARG A 75 -0.70 -9.03 6.41
N ASP A 76 -1.54 -8.64 5.44
CA ASP A 76 -2.29 -9.59 4.61
C ASP A 76 -1.35 -10.49 3.81
N MET A 77 -0.35 -9.89 3.17
CA MET A 77 0.66 -10.63 2.41
C MET A 77 1.43 -11.57 3.32
N ALA A 78 1.97 -11.08 4.43
CA ALA A 78 2.74 -11.91 5.37
C ALA A 78 1.94 -13.09 5.93
N ALA A 79 0.63 -12.95 6.10
CA ALA A 79 -0.24 -14.06 6.52
C ALA A 79 -0.28 -15.22 5.50
N GLN A 80 0.04 -14.96 4.23
CA GLN A 80 0.11 -15.99 3.18
C GLN A 80 1.48 -16.68 3.10
N MET A 81 2.49 -16.23 3.84
CA MET A 81 3.86 -16.79 3.75
C MET A 81 3.98 -18.22 4.29
N VAL A 82 3.13 -18.58 5.25
CA VAL A 82 3.15 -19.91 5.86
C VAL A 82 2.00 -20.77 5.34
N ASP A 83 2.23 -22.06 5.21
CA ASP A 83 1.18 -23.03 4.91
C ASP A 83 0.36 -23.38 6.16
N LYS A 84 -0.58 -24.32 6.01
CA LYS A 84 -1.48 -24.75 7.09
C LYS A 84 -0.75 -25.46 8.23
N GLU A 85 0.44 -26.00 7.97
CA GLU A 85 1.28 -26.68 8.93
C GLU A 85 2.28 -25.71 9.59
N GLY A 86 2.31 -24.45 9.16
CA GLY A 86 3.19 -23.40 9.66
C GLY A 86 4.56 -23.37 8.98
N ASN A 87 4.78 -24.15 7.92
CA ASN A 87 6.04 -24.13 7.19
C ASN A 87 6.07 -22.94 6.23
N LEU A 88 7.26 -22.35 6.06
CA LEU A 88 7.47 -21.27 5.09
C LEU A 88 7.31 -21.83 3.67
N LYS A 89 6.38 -21.26 2.89
CA LYS A 89 6.18 -21.60 1.49
C LYS A 89 7.37 -21.15 0.65
N SER A 90 7.54 -21.70 -0.56
CA SER A 90 8.47 -21.15 -1.53
C SER A 90 8.06 -19.73 -1.95
N PHE A 91 9.03 -18.92 -2.37
CA PHE A 91 8.77 -17.56 -2.84
C PHE A 91 7.76 -17.52 -4.00
N ASP A 92 7.86 -18.46 -4.94
CA ASP A 92 6.92 -18.54 -6.06
C ASP A 92 5.49 -18.84 -5.63
N GLN A 93 5.30 -19.76 -4.68
CA GLN A 93 3.98 -20.07 -4.16
C GLN A 93 3.42 -18.90 -3.35
N PHE A 94 4.24 -18.29 -2.49
CA PHE A 94 3.87 -17.08 -1.76
C PHE A 94 3.42 -15.96 -2.72
N ARG A 95 4.22 -15.67 -3.75
CA ARG A 95 3.91 -14.65 -4.77
C ARG A 95 2.58 -14.92 -5.48
N LYS A 96 2.28 -16.19 -5.76
CA LYS A 96 1.00 -16.58 -6.37
C LYS A 96 -0.18 -16.36 -5.42
N ASP A 97 -0.03 -16.74 -4.16
CA ASP A 97 -1.10 -16.64 -3.16
C ASP A 97 -1.48 -15.19 -2.81
N VAL A 98 -0.53 -14.25 -2.98
CA VAL A 98 -0.75 -12.81 -2.73
C VAL A 98 -1.22 -12.02 -3.96
N GLU A 99 -1.25 -12.63 -5.16
CA GLU A 99 -1.71 -11.95 -6.37
C GLU A 99 -3.12 -11.33 -6.22
N PRO A 100 -4.12 -12.01 -5.62
CA PRO A 100 -5.43 -11.40 -5.40
C PRO A 100 -5.39 -10.19 -4.46
N ILE A 101 -4.45 -10.18 -3.50
CA ILE A 101 -4.25 -9.06 -2.58
C ILE A 101 -3.66 -7.86 -3.35
N ALA A 102 -2.69 -8.13 -4.21
CA ALA A 102 -2.03 -7.12 -5.05
C ALA A 102 -2.96 -6.48 -6.09
N ASP A 103 -3.85 -7.27 -6.70
CA ASP A 103 -4.67 -6.85 -7.84
C ASP A 103 -5.97 -6.13 -7.42
N HIS A 104 -6.60 -6.50 -6.30
CA HIS A 104 -7.97 -6.08 -5.97
C HIS A 104 -8.14 -5.12 -4.78
N HIS A 105 -7.08 -4.82 -4.02
CA HIS A 105 -7.23 -4.12 -2.72
C HIS A 105 -7.55 -2.61 -2.77
N VAL A 106 -7.67 -1.98 -3.93
CA VAL A 106 -8.08 -0.56 -3.98
C VAL A 106 -9.59 -0.39 -4.05
N ARG A 107 -10.30 -1.17 -4.87
CA ARG A 107 -11.75 -0.96 -5.10
C ARG A 107 -12.64 -1.54 -4.00
N GLN A 108 -12.36 -2.76 -3.53
CA GLN A 108 -13.16 -3.38 -2.48
C GLN A 108 -13.03 -2.60 -1.16
N TRP A 109 -11.84 -2.04 -0.88
CA TRP A 109 -11.55 -1.32 0.35
C TRP A 109 -12.22 0.07 0.42
N LEU A 110 -12.22 0.83 -0.69
CA LEU A 110 -12.98 2.09 -0.78
C LEU A 110 -14.49 1.86 -0.52
N ARG A 111 -15.00 0.69 -0.91
CA ARG A 111 -16.39 0.31 -0.67
C ARG A 111 -16.64 -0.04 0.79
N THR A 112 -15.74 -0.80 1.43
CA THR A 112 -15.87 -1.13 2.86
C THR A 112 -15.78 0.11 3.76
N GLU A 113 -14.91 1.10 3.46
CA GLU A 113 -14.88 2.36 4.23
C GLU A 113 -16.11 3.23 3.98
N TYR A 114 -16.58 3.33 2.73
CA TYR A 114 -17.76 4.11 2.37
C TYR A 114 -19.06 3.54 2.96
N ASP A 115 -19.22 2.21 2.95
CA ASP A 115 -20.40 1.54 3.49
C ASP A 115 -20.50 1.60 5.02
N MET A 116 -19.42 2.00 5.70
CA MET A 116 -19.32 2.13 7.16
C MET A 116 -19.35 3.59 7.64
N ALA A 117 -19.50 4.56 6.73
CA ALA A 117 -19.56 6.00 7.03
C ALA A 117 -20.99 6.55 7.01
#